data_AF-A0AAV2PPN7-F1
#
_entry.id   AF-A0AAV2PPN7-F1
#
_cell.length_a   1.000
_cell.length_b   1.000
_cell.length_c   1.000
_cell.angle_alpha   90.00
_cell.angle_beta   90.00
_cell.angle_gamma   90.00
#
_symmetry.space_group_name_H-M   'P 1'
#
loop_
_entity.id
_entity.type
_entity.pdbx_description
1 polymer ?
#
loop_
_entity_poly.entity_id
_entity_poly.type
_entity_poly.pdbx_seq_one_letter_code
_entity_poly.pdbx_strand_id
1 'polypeptide(L)'
;SAVVECEDQYPDCARYMDNCKDDTWMKQNCQKTCGLCIEESAAVKCKDKHSRKVCRSMRSTCKRSTWTKKNCQKSCGLCIEESAKIECKDTVFACTRMKHRCHLNKRVQKRCPKTCGVCVKESAKIECKDKVYACTRMKHKCHHSKRVRKRCPKTCGECTV
;
A
#
# COMPACT_ATOMS: atom_id res chain seq x y z
N SER A 1 -20.52 14.42 -1.05
CA SER A 1 -19.41 13.84 -1.83
C SER A 1 -20.02 13.05 -2.97
N ALA A 2 -19.73 13.42 -4.22
CA ALA A 2 -20.19 12.69 -5.39
C ALA A 2 -19.37 11.41 -5.55
N VAL A 3 -20.06 10.27 -5.66
CA VAL A 3 -19.44 9.02 -6.11
C VAL A 3 -19.19 9.21 -7.60
N VAL A 4 -17.93 9.28 -8.02
CA VAL A 4 -17.60 9.24 -9.44
C VAL A 4 -17.79 7.79 -9.86
N GLU A 5 -18.96 7.49 -10.40
CA GLU A 5 -19.25 6.20 -11.01
C GLU A 5 -18.27 6.02 -12.18
N CYS A 6 -17.47 4.95 -12.14
CA CYS A 6 -16.42 4.75 -13.12
C CYS A 6 -16.97 4.06 -14.36
N GLU A 7 -17.34 4.86 -15.34
CA GLU A 7 -17.90 4.42 -16.60
C GLU A 7 -17.23 5.11 -17.78
N ASP A 8 -17.45 4.55 -18.97
CA ASP A 8 -17.09 5.22 -20.20
C ASP A 8 -18.20 6.23 -20.53
N GLN A 9 -17.83 7.48 -20.76
CA GLN A 9 -18.77 8.55 -21.09
C GLN A 9 -19.26 8.45 -22.54
N TYR A 10 -18.59 7.67 -23.38
CA TYR A 10 -18.90 7.53 -24.80
C TYR A 10 -18.96 6.06 -25.23
N PRO A 11 -19.93 5.68 -26.10
CA PRO A 11 -20.10 4.30 -26.54
C PRO A 11 -18.93 3.79 -27.41
N ASP A 12 -18.21 4.69 -28.08
CA ASP A 12 -17.16 4.35 -29.05
C ASP A 12 -15.77 4.17 -28.41
N CYS A 13 -15.66 4.24 -27.08
CA CYS A 13 -14.38 4.09 -26.37
C CYS A 13 -13.62 2.82 -26.79
N ALA A 14 -14.32 1.71 -27.01
CA ALA A 14 -13.74 0.44 -27.45
C ALA A 14 -12.97 0.54 -28.79
N ARG A 15 -13.36 1.46 -29.68
CA ARG A 15 -12.72 1.66 -30.99
C ARG A 15 -11.32 2.26 -30.89
N TYR A 16 -11.02 2.94 -29.79
CA TYR A 16 -9.80 3.71 -29.59
C TYR A 16 -8.96 3.21 -28.42
N MET A 17 -9.18 1.98 -27.98
CA MET A 17 -8.51 1.39 -26.81
C MET A 17 -6.96 1.48 -26.87
N ASP A 18 -6.37 1.41 -28.06
CA ASP A 18 -4.91 1.52 -28.24
C ASP A 18 -4.36 2.89 -27.83
N ASN A 19 -5.20 3.93 -27.86
CA ASN A 19 -4.82 5.30 -27.51
C ASN A 19 -4.75 5.52 -25.99
N CYS A 20 -5.18 4.56 -25.16
CA CYS A 20 -5.18 4.68 -23.70
C CYS A 20 -3.79 4.93 -23.08
N LYS A 21 -2.70 4.66 -23.81
CA LYS A 21 -1.33 4.90 -23.33
C LYS A 21 -0.97 6.38 -23.30
N ASP A 22 -1.31 7.10 -24.36
CA ASP A 22 -0.79 8.45 -24.61
C ASP A 22 -1.88 9.53 -24.63
N ASP A 23 -3.12 9.14 -24.91
CA ASP A 23 -4.22 10.09 -25.06
C ASP A 23 -4.91 10.40 -23.72
N THR A 24 -4.73 11.64 -23.26
CA THR A 24 -5.37 12.16 -22.05
C THR A 24 -6.89 12.22 -22.16
N TRP A 25 -7.44 12.42 -23.36
CA TRP A 25 -8.88 12.43 -23.58
C TRP A 25 -9.47 11.04 -23.34
N MET A 26 -8.81 9.99 -23.85
CA MET A 26 -9.20 8.60 -23.59
C MET A 26 -9.13 8.27 -22.09
N LYS A 27 -8.08 8.71 -21.40
CA LYS A 27 -7.95 8.47 -19.96
C LYS A 27 -9.04 9.13 -19.11
N GLN A 28 -9.60 10.26 -19.57
CA GLN A 28 -10.63 11.00 -18.84
C GLN A 28 -12.05 10.51 -19.16
N ASN A 29 -12.32 10.15 -20.40
CA ASN A 29 -13.68 9.86 -20.88
C ASN A 29 -13.94 8.36 -21.05
N CYS A 30 -12.89 7.56 -21.19
CA CYS A 30 -12.95 6.12 -21.43
C CYS A 30 -12.26 5.35 -20.30
N GLN A 31 -12.53 5.74 -19.06
CA GLN A 31 -11.83 5.23 -17.87
C GLN A 31 -11.99 3.72 -17.72
N LYS A 32 -13.15 3.16 -18.08
CA LYS A 32 -13.42 1.73 -17.99
C LYS A 32 -12.74 0.97 -19.11
N THR A 33 -12.84 1.47 -20.35
CA THR A 33 -12.13 0.89 -21.51
C THR A 33 -10.61 0.95 -21.33
N CYS A 34 -10.07 2.03 -20.75
CA CYS A 34 -8.64 2.18 -20.48
C CYS A 34 -8.15 1.45 -19.22
N GLY A 35 -9.03 0.73 -18.51
CA GLY A 35 -8.68 -0.01 -17.29
C GLY A 35 -8.25 0.89 -16.13
N LEU A 36 -8.66 2.16 -16.14
CA LEU A 36 -8.38 3.15 -15.10
C LEU A 36 -9.41 3.14 -13.98
N CYS A 37 -10.55 2.48 -14.20
CA CYS A 37 -11.48 2.17 -13.15
C CYS A 37 -10.82 1.30 -12.10
N ILE A 38 -10.47 1.93 -10.99
CA ILE A 38 -10.26 1.24 -9.73
C ILE A 38 -11.67 0.94 -9.24
N GLU A 39 -12.17 -0.25 -9.57
CA GLU A 39 -13.25 -0.83 -8.79
C GLU A 39 -12.77 -0.76 -7.34
N GLU A 40 -13.36 0.10 -6.51
CA GLU A 40 -13.27 -0.03 -5.06
C GLU A 40 -13.65 -1.47 -4.82
N SER A 41 -12.65 -2.29 -4.52
CA SER A 41 -12.81 -3.74 -4.53
C SER A 41 -13.81 -4.04 -3.45
N ALA A 42 -15.07 -4.21 -3.85
CA ALA A 42 -16.20 -4.46 -2.96
C ALA A 42 -15.83 -5.71 -2.20
N ALA A 43 -15.26 -5.53 -0.99
CA ALA A 43 -14.39 -6.46 -0.30
C ALA A 43 -14.56 -7.87 -0.83
N VAL A 44 -13.87 -8.19 -1.94
CA VAL A 44 -14.09 -9.47 -2.60
C VAL A 44 -13.64 -10.43 -1.54
N LYS A 45 -14.57 -11.18 -0.95
CA LYS A 45 -14.28 -12.18 0.09
C LYS A 45 -13.35 -13.18 -0.57
N CYS A 46 -12.06 -12.85 -0.54
CA CYS A 46 -11.06 -13.57 -1.28
C CYS A 46 -10.91 -14.85 -0.51
N LYS A 47 -11.34 -15.95 -1.11
CA LYS A 47 -11.41 -17.25 -0.45
C LYS A 47 -11.32 -18.33 -1.49
N ASP A 48 -10.89 -19.49 -1.03
CA ASP A 48 -11.08 -20.69 -1.83
C ASP A 48 -12.57 -21.02 -1.81
N LYS A 49 -13.15 -21.17 -3.00
CA LYS A 49 -14.54 -21.59 -3.22
C LYS A 49 -14.68 -23.12 -3.12
N HIS A 50 -13.58 -23.84 -3.26
CA HIS A 50 -13.52 -25.29 -3.09
C HIS A 50 -12.76 -25.69 -1.82
N SER A 51 -12.84 -26.98 -1.50
CA SER A 51 -12.17 -27.54 -0.33
C SER A 51 -10.66 -27.32 -0.41
N ARG A 52 -10.04 -27.20 0.77
CA ARG A 52 -8.57 -27.06 0.89
C ARG A 52 -7.82 -28.19 0.18
N LYS A 53 -8.35 -29.41 0.17
CA LYS A 53 -7.73 -30.56 -0.50
C LYS A 53 -7.70 -30.32 -2.03
N VAL A 54 -8.81 -29.91 -2.62
CA VAL A 54 -8.92 -29.60 -4.06
C VAL A 54 -8.03 -28.44 -4.45
N CYS A 55 -8.07 -27.34 -3.70
CA CYS A 55 -7.25 -26.18 -4.04
C CYS A 55 -5.75 -26.40 -3.82
N ARG A 56 -5.37 -27.28 -2.88
CA ARG A 56 -3.96 -27.67 -2.69
C ARG A 56 -3.46 -28.55 -3.82
N SER A 57 -4.25 -29.51 -4.30
CA SER A 57 -3.84 -30.39 -5.41
C SER A 57 -3.67 -29.62 -6.72
N MET A 58 -4.44 -28.55 -6.92
CA MET A 58 -4.39 -27.73 -8.14
C MET A 58 -3.42 -26.54 -8.06
N ARG A 59 -2.61 -26.43 -7.01
CA ARG A 59 -1.73 -25.26 -6.82
C ARG A 59 -0.73 -25.06 -7.96
N SER A 60 -0.28 -26.13 -8.61
CA SER A 60 0.64 -26.05 -9.75
C SER A 60 0.03 -25.41 -10.99
N THR A 61 -1.30 -25.40 -11.12
CA THR A 61 -2.00 -24.86 -12.29
C THR A 61 -2.42 -23.41 -12.11
N CYS A 62 -2.14 -22.78 -10.96
CA CYS A 62 -2.50 -21.40 -10.65
C CYS A 62 -2.06 -20.37 -11.70
N LYS A 63 -0.96 -20.62 -12.44
CA LYS A 63 -0.51 -19.71 -13.52
C LYS A 63 -1.31 -19.86 -14.81
N ARG A 64 -1.78 -21.08 -15.12
CA ARG A 64 -2.34 -21.47 -16.42
C ARG A 64 -3.85 -21.64 -16.44
N SER A 65 -4.46 -22.04 -15.32
CA SER A 65 -5.88 -22.36 -15.24
C SER A 65 -6.68 -21.17 -14.72
N THR A 66 -7.52 -20.58 -15.58
CA THR A 66 -8.48 -19.53 -15.19
C THR A 66 -9.46 -20.03 -14.12
N TRP A 67 -9.90 -21.28 -14.23
CA TRP A 67 -10.74 -21.94 -13.23
C TRP A 67 -10.05 -21.98 -11.85
N THR A 68 -8.78 -22.38 -11.81
CA THR A 68 -8.02 -22.50 -10.56
C THR A 68 -7.80 -21.11 -9.93
N LYS A 69 -7.45 -20.10 -10.74
CA LYS A 69 -7.35 -18.71 -10.29
C LYS A 69 -8.65 -18.20 -9.67
N LYS A 70 -9.80 -18.51 -10.28
CA LYS A 70 -11.13 -18.04 -9.85
C LYS A 70 -11.64 -18.75 -8.60
N ASN A 71 -11.35 -20.03 -8.43
CA ASN A 71 -11.92 -20.85 -7.35
C ASN A 71 -10.97 -21.14 -6.20
N CYS A 72 -9.66 -20.96 -6.39
CA CYS A 72 -8.63 -21.28 -5.40
C CYS A 72 -7.75 -20.06 -5.12
N GLN A 73 -8.37 -18.89 -5.00
CA GLN A 73 -7.72 -17.59 -4.90
C GLN A 73 -6.72 -17.53 -3.73
N LYS A 74 -7.07 -18.05 -2.54
CA LYS A 74 -6.16 -18.07 -1.39
C LYS A 74 -5.03 -19.07 -1.61
N SER A 75 -5.36 -20.28 -2.07
CA SER A 75 -4.37 -21.32 -2.33
C SER A 75 -3.38 -20.96 -3.43
N CYS A 76 -3.80 -20.16 -4.41
CA CYS A 76 -2.96 -19.61 -5.46
C CYS A 76 -2.19 -18.34 -5.05
N GLY A 77 -2.38 -17.82 -3.83
CA GLY A 77 -1.75 -16.58 -3.38
C GLY A 77 -2.23 -15.34 -4.13
N LEU A 78 -3.41 -15.40 -4.75
CA LEU A 78 -4.04 -14.28 -5.47
C LEU A 78 -4.83 -13.37 -4.54
N CYS A 79 -5.12 -13.86 -3.33
CA CYS A 79 -5.58 -12.99 -2.27
C CYS A 79 -4.44 -12.11 -1.81
N ILE A 80 -4.42 -10.89 -2.36
CA ILE A 80 -3.81 -9.76 -1.70
C ILE A 80 -4.71 -9.54 -0.49
N GLU A 81 -4.30 -10.07 0.67
CA GLU A 81 -4.87 -9.54 1.90
C GLU A 81 -4.50 -8.06 1.83
N GLU A 82 -5.47 -7.18 1.59
CA GLU A 82 -5.29 -5.75 1.81
C GLU A 82 -4.56 -5.68 3.13
N SER A 83 -3.30 -5.24 3.10
CA SER A 83 -2.42 -5.23 4.25
C SER A 83 -3.17 -4.51 5.33
N ALA A 84 -3.77 -5.29 6.23
CA ALA A 84 -5.04 -4.97 6.86
C ALA A 84 -4.83 -3.81 7.80
N LYS A 85 -4.80 -2.59 7.25
CA LYS A 85 -4.19 -1.38 7.80
C LYS A 85 -3.41 -1.73 9.06
N ILE A 86 -2.33 -2.53 8.92
CA ILE A 86 -1.72 -3.16 10.09
C ILE A 86 -1.13 -1.99 10.83
N GLU A 87 -1.85 -1.50 11.83
CA GLU A 87 -1.31 -0.53 12.74
C GLU A 87 -0.05 -1.20 13.28
N CYS A 88 1.10 -0.66 12.90
CA CYS A 88 2.36 -1.19 13.34
C CYS A 88 2.51 -0.89 14.83
N LYS A 89 1.87 -1.75 15.62
CA LYS A 89 1.77 -1.74 17.06
C LYS A 89 1.96 -3.17 17.54
N ASP A 90 2.57 -3.26 18.70
CA ASP A 90 2.65 -4.52 19.41
C ASP A 90 1.27 -4.84 20.00
N THR A 91 0.87 -6.11 19.96
CA THR A 91 -0.42 -6.58 20.49
C THR A 91 -0.33 -7.00 21.95
N VAL A 92 0.88 -7.07 22.51
CA VAL A 92 1.10 -7.40 23.93
C VAL A 92 2.08 -6.42 24.59
N PHE A 93 1.80 -6.04 25.83
CA PHE A 93 2.62 -5.06 26.57
C PHE A 93 4.04 -5.57 26.89
N ALA A 94 4.24 -6.88 27.00
CA ALA A 94 5.51 -7.50 27.36
C ALA A 94 6.52 -7.62 26.20
N CYS A 95 6.25 -7.02 25.03
CA CYS A 95 7.10 -7.15 23.85
C CYS A 95 8.54 -6.69 24.09
N THR A 96 8.76 -5.64 24.89
CA THR A 96 10.09 -5.14 25.26
C THR A 96 10.95 -6.21 25.93
N ARG A 97 10.37 -7.00 26.85
CA ARG A 97 11.05 -8.14 27.51
C ARG A 97 11.31 -9.31 26.56
N MET A 98 10.51 -9.45 25.51
CA MET A 98 10.59 -10.56 24.55
C MET A 98 11.45 -10.25 23.32
N LYS A 99 12.07 -9.06 23.24
CA LYS A 99 12.87 -8.61 22.10
C LYS A 99 13.97 -9.61 21.68
N HIS A 100 14.66 -10.22 22.65
CA HIS A 100 15.69 -11.23 22.38
C HIS A 100 15.14 -12.48 21.65
N ARG A 101 13.83 -12.73 21.71
CA ARG A 101 13.17 -13.87 21.06
C ARG A 101 12.66 -13.57 19.67
N CYS A 102 12.84 -12.34 19.17
CA CYS A 102 12.37 -11.94 17.85
C CYS A 102 12.97 -12.82 16.74
N HIS A 103 14.22 -13.25 16.84
CA HIS A 103 14.85 -14.12 15.83
C HIS A 103 14.50 -15.61 16.01
N LEU A 104 14.05 -16.00 17.20
CA LEU A 104 13.83 -17.40 17.58
C LEU A 104 12.36 -17.83 17.46
N ASN A 105 11.42 -16.88 17.55
CA ASN A 105 10.01 -17.22 17.67
C ASN A 105 9.11 -16.38 16.74
N LYS A 106 8.61 -17.03 15.69
CA LYS A 106 7.65 -16.45 14.74
C LYS A 106 6.35 -15.97 15.41
N ARG A 107 5.95 -16.53 16.56
CA ARG A 107 4.79 -16.02 17.33
C ARG A 107 5.11 -14.68 18.00
N VAL A 108 6.34 -14.49 18.47
CA VAL A 108 6.80 -13.20 19.01
C VAL A 108 6.83 -12.16 17.90
N GLN A 109 7.33 -12.50 16.71
CA GLN A 109 7.26 -11.60 15.53
C GLN A 109 5.84 -11.17 15.18
N LYS A 110 4.86 -12.09 15.25
CA LYS A 110 3.44 -11.77 14.97
C LYS A 110 2.79 -10.90 16.04
N ARG A 111 3.12 -11.10 17.32
CA ARG A 111 2.55 -10.35 18.43
C ARG A 111 3.28 -9.04 18.72
N CYS A 112 4.55 -8.97 18.36
CA CYS A 112 5.44 -7.85 18.61
C CYS A 112 6.06 -7.32 17.31
N PRO A 113 5.28 -7.06 16.26
CA PRO A 113 5.84 -6.73 14.96
C PRO A 113 6.62 -5.41 14.98
N LYS A 114 6.26 -4.47 15.86
CA LYS A 114 6.98 -3.20 16.04
C LYS A 114 8.26 -3.41 16.85
N THR A 115 8.18 -4.10 17.98
CA THR A 115 9.39 -4.36 18.81
C THR A 115 10.41 -5.26 18.08
N CYS A 116 9.94 -6.19 17.26
CA CYS A 116 10.80 -7.06 16.45
C CYS A 116 11.25 -6.44 15.12
N GLY A 117 10.82 -5.21 14.81
CA GLY A 117 11.15 -4.54 13.53
C GLY A 117 10.59 -5.24 12.29
N VAL A 118 9.60 -6.12 12.46
CA VAL A 118 8.92 -6.85 11.38
C VAL A 118 7.97 -5.91 10.63
N CYS A 119 7.36 -4.97 11.35
CA CYS A 119 6.73 -3.82 10.74
C CYS A 119 7.54 -2.58 11.10
N VAL A 120 7.78 -1.77 10.09
CA VAL A 120 8.06 -0.35 10.25
C VAL A 120 6.82 0.35 9.72
N LYS A 121 6.29 1.36 10.44
CA LYS A 121 5.39 2.28 9.73
C LYS A 121 6.25 2.83 8.61
N GLU A 122 5.83 2.64 7.35
CA GLU A 122 6.35 3.46 6.27
C GLU A 122 6.23 4.89 6.80
N SER A 123 7.39 5.47 7.07
CA SER A 123 7.47 6.83 7.56
C SER A 123 6.88 7.61 6.43
N ALA A 124 5.64 8.09 6.62
CA ALA A 124 4.86 8.87 5.66
C ALA A 124 5.85 9.64 4.81
N LYS A 125 6.00 9.24 3.53
CA LYS A 125 6.98 9.72 2.55
C LYS A 125 7.40 11.13 2.96
N ILE A 126 8.50 11.25 3.72
CA ILE A 126 8.81 12.51 4.40
C ILE A 126 9.26 13.41 3.28
N GLU A 127 8.32 14.15 2.68
CA GLU A 127 8.65 15.21 1.77
C GLU A 127 9.62 16.11 2.53
N CYS A 128 10.86 16.12 2.07
CA CYS A 128 11.90 16.97 2.64
C CYS A 128 11.59 18.41 2.24
N LYS A 129 10.64 19.00 2.97
CA LYS A 129 10.21 20.39 2.81
C LYS A 129 10.17 21.08 4.15
N ASP A 130 10.42 22.38 4.09
CA ASP A 130 10.24 23.23 5.24
C ASP A 130 8.75 23.40 5.55
N LYS A 131 8.42 23.41 6.84
CA LYS A 131 7.05 23.50 7.34
C LYS A 131 6.57 24.95 7.50
N VAL A 132 7.47 25.92 7.36
CA VAL A 132 7.17 27.35 7.46
C VAL A 132 7.93 28.13 6.38
N TYR A 133 7.30 29.16 5.81
CA TYR A 133 7.90 29.96 4.73
C TYR A 133 9.10 30.81 5.19
N ALA A 134 9.17 31.16 6.47
CA ALA A 134 10.23 32.01 7.03
C ALA A 134 11.55 31.27 7.32
N CYS A 135 11.73 30.03 6.88
CA CYS A 135 12.92 29.22 7.18
C CYS A 135 14.23 29.84 6.67
N THR A 136 14.21 30.50 5.51
CA THR A 136 15.36 31.20 4.93
C THR A 136 15.94 32.26 5.88
N ARG A 137 15.08 33.03 6.56
CA ARG A 137 15.48 34.06 7.55
C ARG A 137 15.99 33.45 8.86
N MET A 138 15.63 32.21 9.15
CA MET A 138 15.97 31.51 10.39
C MET A 138 17.15 30.55 10.26
N LYS A 139 17.82 30.50 9.09
CA LYS A 139 18.94 29.59 8.82
C LYS A 139 20.07 29.67 9.86
N HIS A 140 20.43 30.89 10.30
CA HIS A 140 21.45 31.08 11.35
C HIS A 140 21.08 30.40 12.69
N LYS A 141 19.79 30.15 12.95
CA LYS A 141 19.31 29.50 14.18
C LYS A 141 19.33 27.98 14.10
N CYS A 142 19.70 27.38 12.97
CA CYS A 142 19.75 25.92 12.82
C CYS A 142 20.71 25.27 13.84
N HIS A 143 21.84 25.91 14.17
CA HIS A 143 22.82 25.40 15.13
C HIS A 143 22.38 25.51 16.60
N HIS A 144 21.45 26.43 16.91
CA HIS A 144 21.08 26.75 18.29
C HIS A 144 19.64 26.34 18.65
N SER A 145 18.77 26.09 17.67
CA SER A 145 17.35 25.84 17.93
C SER A 145 16.87 24.52 17.32
N LYS A 146 16.66 23.53 18.20
CA LYS A 146 15.99 22.26 17.86
C LYS A 146 14.59 22.48 17.26
N ARG A 147 13.89 23.56 17.66
CA ARG A 147 12.59 23.93 17.10
C ARG A 147 12.72 24.36 15.63
N VAL A 148 13.74 25.13 15.30
CA VAL A 148 14.02 25.56 13.92
C VAL A 148 14.38 24.36 13.06
N ARG A 149 15.28 23.47 13.52
CA ARG A 149 15.61 22.20 12.81
C ARG A 149 14.38 21.34 12.50
N LYS A 150 13.42 21.23 13.43
CA LYS A 150 12.19 20.43 13.23
C LYS A 150 11.17 21.08 12.27
N ARG A 151 11.13 22.40 12.22
CA ARG A 151 10.23 23.18 11.34
C ARG A 151 10.86 23.45 9.97
N CYS A 152 12.17 23.50 9.89
CA CYS A 152 12.94 23.85 8.70
C CYS A 152 13.96 22.74 8.35
N PRO A 153 13.52 21.48 8.20
CA PRO A 153 14.46 20.37 8.01
C PRO A 153 15.24 20.47 6.70
N LYS A 154 14.67 21.07 5.64
CA LYS A 154 15.37 21.27 4.36
C LYS A 154 16.37 22.43 4.47
N THR A 155 15.95 23.58 4.99
CA THR A 155 16.84 24.74 5.16
C THR A 155 18.00 24.47 6.14
N CYS A 156 17.76 23.67 7.19
CA CYS A 156 18.78 23.30 8.16
C CYS A 156 19.62 22.07 7.75
N GLY A 157 19.37 21.46 6.58
CA GLY A 157 20.11 20.29 6.11
C GLY A 157 19.85 19.00 6.91
N GLU A 158 18.75 18.94 7.65
CA GLU A 158 18.30 17.72 8.36
C GLU A 158 17.75 16.66 7.41
N CYS A 159 17.40 17.06 6.18
CA CYS A 159 17.02 16.16 5.12
C CYS A 159 17.49 16.71 3.77
N THR A 160 17.70 15.81 2.82
CA THR A 160 17.95 16.10 1.41
C THR A 160 16.94 15.33 0.57
N VAL A 161 16.51 15.91 -0.55
CA VAL A 161 15.57 15.28 -1.48
C VAL A 161 16.29 14.30 -2.38
#